data_AF-A0AAW6KMJ6-F1
#
_entry.id   AF-A0AAW6KMJ6-F1
#
_cell.length_a   1.000
_cell.length_b   1.000
_cell.length_c   1.000
_cell.angle_alpha   90.00
_cell.angle_beta   90.00
_cell.angle_gamma   90.00
#
_symmetry.space_group_name_H-M   'P 1'
#
loop_
_entity.id
_entity.type
_entity.pdbx_description
1 polymer ?
#
loop_
_entity_poly.entity_id
_entity_poly.type
_entity_poly.pdbx_seq_one_letter_code
_entity_poly.pdbx_strand_id
1 'polypeptide(L)'
;MKHLITCTSEELALLVGLCDYPGVAKGILESSSGKKSKKEWDAILEATVNQLILKQYWNEEKSSKDENPLSEEMQKFIVSYVNSEQMIRCSNLDNKNT
;
A
#
# COMPACT_ATOMS: atom_id res chain seq x y z
N MET A 1 15.94 0.31 12.26
CA MET A 1 14.97 1.44 12.29
C MET A 1 13.65 0.93 12.83
N LYS A 2 13.00 1.64 13.74
CA LYS A 2 11.61 1.35 14.15
C LYS A 2 10.69 1.97 13.10
N HIS A 3 10.21 1.16 12.16
CA HIS A 3 9.32 1.62 11.09
C HIS A 3 7.90 1.82 11.63
N LEU A 4 7.18 2.82 11.11
CA LEU A 4 5.77 3.07 11.46
C LEU A 4 4.84 2.06 10.79
N ILE A 5 5.11 1.73 9.53
CA ILE A 5 4.40 0.71 8.77
C ILE A 5 5.40 -0.13 7.96
N THR A 6 5.03 -1.38 7.67
CA THR A 6 5.73 -2.22 6.69
C THR A 6 4.74 -2.71 5.67
N CYS A 7 4.95 -2.31 4.42
CA CYS A 7 4.10 -2.67 3.29
C CYS A 7 4.92 -3.22 2.13
N THR A 8 4.34 -4.16 1.39
CA THR A 8 4.75 -4.46 0.01
C THR A 8 4.28 -3.34 -0.93
N SER A 9 4.73 -3.38 -2.18
CA SER A 9 4.27 -2.42 -3.20
C SER A 9 2.77 -2.54 -3.46
N GLU A 10 2.23 -3.75 -3.48
CA GLU A 10 0.81 -4.03 -3.68
C GLU A 10 -0.03 -3.50 -2.51
N GLU A 11 0.42 -3.75 -1.28
CA GLU A 11 -0.24 -3.23 -0.07
C GLU A 11 -0.24 -1.70 -0.06
N LEU A 12 0.90 -1.08 -0.35
CA LEU A 12 1.00 0.38 -0.39
C LEU A 12 0.11 0.97 -1.49
N ALA A 13 0.08 0.36 -2.68
CA ALA A 13 -0.78 0.80 -3.75
C ALA A 13 -2.26 0.73 -3.38
N LEU A 14 -2.68 -0.33 -2.68
CA LEU A 14 -4.06 -0.46 -2.20
C LEU A 14 -4.41 0.61 -1.16
N LEU A 15 -3.54 0.86 -0.19
CA LEU A 15 -3.73 1.91 0.82
C LEU A 15 -3.86 3.31 0.19
N VAL A 16 -3.00 3.60 -0.78
CA VAL A 16 -3.01 4.87 -1.54
C VAL A 16 -4.28 4.99 -2.38
N GLY A 17 -4.72 3.91 -3.03
CA GLY A 17 -5.95 3.87 -3.82
C GLY A 17 -7.19 4.13 -2.98
N LEU A 18 -7.25 3.59 -1.76
CA LEU A 18 -8.33 3.83 -0.79
C LEU A 18 -8.36 5.25 -0.22
N CYS A 19 -7.29 6.03 -0.40
CA CYS A 19 -7.22 7.44 0.03
C CYS A 19 -7.40 8.41 -1.15
N ASP A 20 -8.12 8.00 -2.20
CA ASP A 20 -8.45 8.81 -3.38
C ASP A 20 -7.25 9.24 -4.25
N TYR A 21 -6.16 8.46 -4.26
CA TYR A 21 -5.00 8.68 -5.12
C TYR A 21 -4.77 7.54 -6.14
N PRO A 22 -5.75 7.21 -7.01
CA PRO A 22 -5.67 6.08 -7.92
C PRO A 22 -4.52 6.19 -8.94
N GLY A 23 -4.13 7.41 -9.34
CA GLY A 23 -2.99 7.62 -10.24
C GLY A 23 -1.65 7.22 -9.62
N VAL A 24 -1.46 7.50 -8.33
CA VAL A 24 -0.26 7.12 -7.59
C VAL A 24 -0.25 5.62 -7.35
N ALA A 25 -1.39 5.04 -6.93
CA ALA A 25 -1.55 3.59 -6.77
C ALA A 25 -1.19 2.84 -8.07
N LYS A 26 -1.70 3.31 -9.22
CA LYS A 26 -1.37 2.75 -10.53
C LYS A 26 0.12 2.84 -10.82
N GLY A 27 0.75 3.99 -10.58
CA GLY A 27 2.20 4.16 -10.80
C GLY A 27 3.04 3.20 -9.97
N ILE A 28 2.66 2.96 -8.71
CA ILE A 28 3.32 1.97 -7.85
C ILE A 28 3.21 0.57 -8.46
N LEU A 29 1.99 0.13 -8.80
CA LEU A 29 1.74 -1.21 -9.35
C LEU A 29 2.41 -1.45 -10.71
N GLU A 30 2.39 -0.46 -11.60
CA GLU A 30 3.06 -0.58 -12.91
C GLU A 30 4.57 -0.74 -12.74
N SER A 31 5.15 -0.06 -11.75
CA SER A 31 6.59 -0.16 -11.45
C SER A 31 6.99 -1.47 -10.78
N SER A 32 6.11 -2.07 -9.96
CA SER A 32 6.43 -3.27 -9.18
C SER A 32 6.06 -4.58 -9.87
N SER A 33 4.92 -4.61 -10.56
CA SER A 33 4.25 -5.86 -10.92
C SER A 33 4.02 -6.01 -12.43
N GLY A 34 4.33 -4.97 -13.22
CA GLY A 34 4.27 -4.99 -14.68
C GLY A 34 2.87 -5.26 -15.25
N LYS A 35 2.79 -5.87 -16.44
CA LYS A 35 1.51 -6.25 -17.06
C LYS A 35 1.01 -7.56 -16.48
N LYS A 36 -0.23 -7.56 -16.00
CA LYS A 36 -0.95 -8.74 -15.49
C LYS A 36 -2.32 -8.84 -16.15
N SER A 37 -2.82 -10.07 -16.27
CA SER A 37 -4.21 -10.35 -16.67
C SER A 37 -5.18 -9.95 -15.57
N LYS A 38 -6.47 -9.81 -15.90
CA LYS A 38 -7.52 -9.52 -14.91
C LYS A 38 -7.54 -10.54 -13.77
N LYS A 39 -7.45 -11.84 -14.10
CA LYS A 39 -7.44 -12.91 -13.10
C LYS A 39 -6.27 -12.82 -12.12
N GLU A 40 -5.09 -12.42 -12.62
CA GLU A 40 -3.93 -12.19 -11.76
C GLU A 40 -4.13 -10.96 -10.87
N TRP A 41 -4.72 -9.88 -11.40
CA TRP A 41 -5.05 -8.70 -10.59
C TRP A 41 -6.05 -9.00 -9.48
N ASP A 42 -7.10 -9.76 -9.78
CA ASP A 42 -8.10 -10.16 -8.80
C ASP A 42 -7.45 -10.99 -7.68
N ALA A 43 -6.56 -11.94 -8.02
CA ALA A 43 -5.83 -12.74 -7.04
C ALA A 43 -4.84 -11.91 -6.20
N ILE A 44 -4.14 -10.95 -6.82
CA ILE A 44 -3.25 -10.03 -6.10
C ILE A 44 -4.04 -9.18 -5.11
N LEU A 45 -5.18 -8.63 -5.53
CA LEU A 45 -6.03 -7.82 -4.68
C LEU A 45 -6.52 -8.62 -3.47
N GLU A 46 -7.06 -9.82 -3.70
CA GLU A 46 -7.55 -10.71 -2.63
C GLU A 46 -6.43 -11.04 -1.63
N ALA A 47 -5.26 -11.45 -2.13
CA ALA A 47 -4.11 -11.73 -1.27
C ALA A 47 -3.66 -10.50 -0.47
N THR A 48 -3.67 -9.32 -1.09
CA THR A 48 -3.26 -8.05 -0.47
C THR A 48 -4.23 -7.65 0.65
N VAL A 49 -5.54 -7.74 0.41
CA VAL A 49 -6.57 -7.47 1.43
C VAL A 49 -6.37 -8.40 2.62
N ASN A 50 -6.20 -9.71 2.38
CA ASN A 50 -5.96 -10.68 3.45
C ASN A 50 -4.71 -10.35 4.27
N GLN A 51 -3.63 -9.89 3.64
CA GLN A 51 -2.42 -9.46 4.38
C GLN A 51 -2.67 -8.19 5.20
N LEU A 52 -3.42 -7.22 4.69
CA LEU A 52 -3.76 -6.00 5.44
C LEU A 52 -4.67 -6.30 6.64
N ILE A 53 -5.55 -7.30 6.54
CA ILE A 53 -6.36 -7.80 7.66
C ILE A 53 -5.44 -8.40 8.73
N LEU A 54 -4.51 -9.29 8.34
CA LEU A 54 -3.54 -9.89 9.28
C LEU A 54 -2.66 -8.84 9.98
N LYS A 55 -2.34 -7.74 9.28
CA LYS A 55 -1.59 -6.59 9.82
C LYS A 55 -2.45 -5.63 10.64
N GLN A 56 -3.75 -5.87 10.76
CA GLN A 56 -4.72 -5.01 11.44
C GLN A 56 -4.80 -3.59 10.83
N TYR A 57 -4.43 -3.44 9.56
CA TYR A 57 -4.57 -2.19 8.81
C TYR A 57 -5.96 -2.08 8.15
N TRP A 58 -6.64 -3.21 7.96
CA TRP A 58 -7.95 -3.30 7.32
C TRP A 58 -9.04 -3.66 8.33
N ASN A 59 -10.02 -2.78 8.52
CA ASN A 59 -11.20 -3.05 9.32
C ASN A 59 -12.29 -3.71 8.46
N GLU A 60 -12.52 -4.99 8.69
CA GLU A 60 -13.50 -5.81 7.96
C GLU A 60 -14.94 -5.32 8.16
N GLU A 61 -15.29 -4.85 9.36
CA GLU A 61 -16.64 -4.35 9.65
C GLU A 61 -16.97 -3.12 8.81
N LYS A 62 -16.03 -2.17 8.72
CA LYS A 62 -16.17 -0.98 7.86
C LYS A 62 -16.24 -1.38 6.39
N SER A 63 -15.36 -2.27 5.95
CA SER A 63 -15.36 -2.77 4.58
C SER A 63 -16.70 -3.41 4.18
N SER A 64 -17.34 -4.14 5.10
CA SER A 64 -18.64 -4.78 4.84
C SER A 64 -19.81 -3.80 4.72
N LYS A 65 -19.62 -2.54 5.14
CA LYS A 65 -20.58 -1.44 5.05
C LYS A 65 -20.26 -0.47 3.91
N ASP A 66 -19.35 -0.84 3.01
CA ASP A 66 -18.82 0.03 1.95
C ASP A 66 -18.17 1.32 2.50
N GLU A 67 -17.70 1.30 3.75
CA GLU A 67 -16.92 2.38 4.35
C GLU A 67 -15.42 2.14 4.14
N ASN A 68 -14.63 3.22 4.20
CA ASN A 68 -13.17 3.10 4.11
C ASN A 68 -12.64 2.21 5.24
N PRO A 69 -11.96 1.09 4.93
CA PRO A 69 -11.51 0.11 5.92
C PRO A 69 -10.33 0.61 6.77
N LEU A 70 -9.71 1.73 6.42
CA LEU A 70 -8.55 2.28 7.12
C LEU A 70 -8.95 3.12 8.33
N SER A 71 -8.13 3.09 9.38
CA SER A 71 -8.26 4.04 10.49
C SER A 71 -8.01 5.48 10.01
N GLU A 72 -8.56 6.47 10.70
CA GLU A 72 -8.32 7.88 10.37
C GLU A 72 -6.83 8.25 10.44
N GLU A 73 -6.11 7.66 11.39
CA GLU A 73 -4.65 7.85 11.53
C GLU A 73 -3.92 7.30 10.31
N MET A 74 -4.28 6.10 9.83
CA MET A 74 -3.69 5.51 8.64
C MET A 74 -3.98 6.35 7.40
N GLN A 75 -5.22 6.83 7.24
CA GLN A 75 -5.58 7.72 6.12
C GLN A 75 -4.74 9.01 6.16
N LYS A 76 -4.61 9.66 7.33
CA LYS A 76 -3.76 10.85 7.49
C LYS A 76 -2.30 10.57 7.17
N PHE A 77 -1.79 9.41 7.57
CA PHE A 77 -0.42 8.99 7.25
C PHE A 77 -0.23 8.83 5.74
N ILE A 78 -1.15 8.14 5.05
CA ILE A 78 -1.07 7.92 3.59
C ILE A 78 -1.19 9.24 2.82
N VAL A 79 -2.12 10.13 3.21
CA VAL A 79 -2.24 11.47 2.64
C VAL A 79 -0.93 12.25 2.81
N SER A 80 -0.30 12.17 3.98
CA SER A 80 1.00 12.82 4.24
C SER A 80 2.11 12.20 3.40
N TYR A 81 2.13 10.88 3.24
CA TYR A 81 3.08 10.16 2.40
C TYR A 81 2.99 10.60 0.93
N VAL A 82 1.78 10.67 0.37
CA VAL A 82 1.57 11.03 -1.05
C VAL A 82 1.90 12.50 -1.32
N ASN A 83 1.55 13.40 -0.40
CA ASN A 83 1.79 14.84 -0.58
C ASN A 83 3.17 15.30 -0.09
N SER A 84 4.03 14.39 0.38
CA SER A 84 5.37 14.77 0.84
C SER A 84 6.24 15.21 -0.34
N GLU A 85 6.60 16.48 -0.39
CA GLU A 85 7.52 17.04 -1.39
C GLU A 85 8.93 16.43 -1.30
N GLN A 86 9.28 15.91 -0.11
CA GLN A 86 10.59 15.33 0.17
C GLN A 86 10.41 13.89 0.65
N MET A 87 10.98 12.93 -0.10
CA MET A 87 10.98 11.51 0.25
C MET A 87 12.42 11.00 0.29
N ILE A 88 12.87 10.57 1.47
CA ILE A 88 14.17 9.93 1.63
C ILE A 88 14.00 8.44 1.38
N ARG A 89 14.59 7.94 0.29
CA ARG A 89 14.64 6.50 0.00
C ARG A 89 15.93 5.92 0.55
N CYS A 90 15.81 5.06 1.56
CA CYS A 90 16.92 4.28 2.10
C CYS A 90 16.81 2.85 1.57
N SER A 91 17.79 2.39 0.80
CA SER A 91 17.87 0.98 0.41
C SER A 91 18.55 0.17 1.51
N ASN A 92 18.01 -1.01 1.81
CA ASN A 92 18.72 -2.03 2.62
C ASN A 92 19.77 -2.80 1.80
N LEU A 93 20.23 -2.23 0.67
CA LEU A 93 21.38 -2.78 -0.03
C LEU A 93 22.55 -2.67 0.93
N ASP A 94 22.98 -3.80 1.48
CA ASP A 94 24.29 -3.90 2.09
C ASP A 94 25.28 -3.35 1.05
N ASN A 95 25.94 -2.23 1.37
CA ASN A 95 27.11 -1.78 0.64
C ASN A 95 28.24 -2.81 0.88
N LYS A 96 28.10 -4.03 0.36
CA LYS A 96 29.22 -4.92 0.12
C LYS A 96 29.93 -4.40 -1.12
N ASN A 97 30.64 -3.30 -0.95
CA ASN A 97 31.79 -3.01 -1.77
C ASN A 97 32.85 -4.06 -1.40
N THR A 98 32.95 -5.11 -2.21
CA THR A 98 34.15 -5.92 -2.39
C THR A 98 34.53 -5.88 -3.85
#